data_AF-A0A3S4IHP2-F1
#
_entry.id   AF-A0A3S4IHP2-F1
#
_cell.length_a   1.000
_cell.length_b   1.000
_cell.length_c   1.000
_cell.angle_alpha   90.00
_cell.angle_beta   90.00
_cell.angle_gamma   90.00
#
_symmetry.space_group_name_H-M   'P 1'
#
loop_
_entity.id
_entity.type
_entity.pdbx_description
1 polymer ?
#
loop_
_entity_poly.entity_id
_entity_poly.type
_entity_poly.pdbx_seq_one_letter_code
_entity_poly.pdbx_strand_id
1 'polypeptide(L)'
;MRVTYMPGGVGAVAYNAIVAQRPGEPGTVVAFSGGSLLNLSQGKFGRYGVDDVRWLASVGTDYGMIAVRADSPWKTLKDLMTANGKRSQQRGHWRWRLYWQPGLDEVGIAGAKRRTSTRTRCATLPLRAAASR
;
A
#
# COMPACT_ATOMS: atom_id res chain seq x y z
N MET A 1 -33.59 6.44 -5.11
CA MET A 1 -32.20 6.14 -5.51
C MET A 1 -31.66 5.07 -4.57
N ARG A 2 -31.17 3.93 -5.08
CA ARG A 2 -30.61 2.83 -4.27
C ARG A 2 -29.08 2.88 -4.33
N VAL A 3 -28.43 2.85 -3.18
CA VAL A 3 -26.96 2.81 -3.08
C VAL A 3 -26.54 1.41 -2.64
N THR A 4 -25.55 0.84 -3.32
CA THR A 4 -24.98 -0.47 -3.01
C THR A 4 -23.47 -0.34 -2.95
N TYR A 5 -22.87 -0.81 -1.85
CA TYR A 5 -21.44 -0.80 -1.64
C TYR A 5 -20.82 -2.12 -2.11
N MET A 6 -19.74 -2.04 -2.88
CA MET A 6 -18.98 -3.20 -3.36
C MET A 6 -17.48 -2.97 -3.12
N PRO A 7 -17.01 -3.11 -1.87
CA PRO A 7 -15.61 -2.87 -1.54
C PRO A 7 -14.70 -3.97 -2.10
N GLY A 8 -13.45 -3.59 -2.42
CA GLY A 8 -12.41 -4.53 -2.85
C GLY A 8 -11.49 -3.95 -3.92
N GLY A 9 -10.18 -4.22 -3.80
CA GLY A 9 -9.18 -3.83 -4.81
C GLY A 9 -9.16 -2.34 -5.14
N VAL A 10 -9.38 -1.45 -4.16
CA VAL A 10 -9.48 0.02 -4.37
C VAL A 10 -10.55 0.39 -5.41
N GLY A 11 -11.61 -0.40 -5.54
CA GLY A 11 -12.70 -0.20 -6.50
C GLY A 11 -12.64 -1.11 -7.73
N ALA A 12 -11.60 -1.93 -7.89
CA ALA A 12 -11.47 -2.88 -9.01
C ALA A 12 -12.62 -3.90 -9.06
N VAL A 13 -13.09 -4.37 -7.90
CA VAL A 13 -14.21 -5.32 -7.82
C VAL A 13 -15.47 -4.71 -8.41
N ALA A 14 -15.79 -3.46 -8.03
CA ALA A 14 -16.96 -2.77 -8.53
C ALA A 14 -16.87 -2.44 -10.02
N TYR A 15 -15.69 -1.97 -10.44
CA TYR A 15 -15.41 -1.68 -11.84
C TYR A 15 -15.62 -2.90 -12.72
N ASN A 16 -14.95 -4.01 -12.40
CA ASN A 16 -14.99 -5.23 -13.20
C ASN A 16 -16.39 -5.87 -13.21
N ALA A 17 -17.11 -5.85 -12.09
CA ALA A 17 -18.46 -6.41 -12.03
C ALA A 17 -19.42 -5.65 -12.97
N ILE A 18 -19.36 -4.32 -12.99
CA ILE A 18 -20.26 -3.50 -13.83
C ILE A 18 -19.86 -3.61 -15.30
N VAL A 19 -18.58 -3.47 -15.63
CA VAL A 19 -18.10 -3.55 -17.03
C VAL A 19 -18.35 -4.94 -17.61
N ALA A 20 -18.15 -6.01 -16.83
CA ALA A 20 -18.31 -7.38 -17.33
C ALA A 20 -19.76 -7.86 -17.40
N GLN A 21 -20.59 -7.51 -16.40
CA GLN A 21 -21.92 -8.12 -16.26
C GLN A 21 -23.07 -7.18 -16.59
N ARG A 22 -22.87 -5.86 -16.47
CA ARG A 22 -23.94 -4.85 -16.57
C ARG A 22 -23.54 -3.68 -17.49
N PRO A 23 -22.99 -3.94 -18.70
CA PRO A 23 -22.60 -2.86 -19.60
C PRO A 23 -23.82 -2.08 -20.09
N GLY A 24 -23.80 -0.75 -19.96
CA GLY A 24 -24.84 0.13 -20.48
C GLY A 24 -26.19 0.06 -19.76
N GLU A 25 -26.27 -0.52 -18.56
CA GLU A 25 -27.54 -0.61 -17.83
C GLU A 25 -28.08 0.80 -17.45
N PRO A 26 -29.30 1.16 -17.90
CA PRO A 26 -29.85 2.48 -17.66
C PRO A 26 -30.12 2.70 -16.16
N GLY A 27 -29.84 3.92 -15.68
CA GLY A 27 -30.08 4.31 -14.28
C GLY A 27 -29.06 3.78 -13.27
N THR A 28 -28.01 3.08 -13.71
CA THR A 28 -26.88 2.67 -12.86
C THR A 28 -25.69 3.59 -13.08
N VAL A 29 -25.15 4.16 -12.00
CA VAL A 29 -23.94 4.99 -12.00
C VAL A 29 -22.97 4.43 -10.97
N VAL A 30 -21.68 4.40 -11.32
CA VAL A 30 -20.61 3.97 -10.41
C VAL A 30 -19.77 5.18 -10.03
N ALA A 31 -19.60 5.39 -8.73
CA ALA A 31 -18.74 6.43 -8.19
C ALA A 31 -17.34 5.88 -7.91
N PHE A 32 -16.31 6.64 -8.29
CA PHE A 32 -14.91 6.29 -8.06
C PHE A 32 -14.17 7.45 -7.40
N SER A 33 -13.16 7.10 -6.60
CA SER A 33 -12.21 8.06 -6.03
C SER A 33 -11.03 8.29 -6.97
N GLY A 34 -10.28 9.37 -6.76
CA GLY A 34 -9.01 9.60 -7.46
C GLY A 34 -8.00 8.47 -7.26
N GLY A 35 -8.00 7.83 -6.07
CA GLY A 35 -7.15 6.66 -5.80
C GLY A 35 -7.52 5.44 -6.64
N SER A 36 -8.81 5.22 -6.88
CA SER A 36 -9.31 4.18 -7.80
C SER A 36 -8.90 4.47 -9.24
N LEU A 37 -9.07 5.73 -9.67
CA LEU A 37 -8.73 6.16 -11.02
C LEU A 37 -7.24 6.04 -11.32
N LEU A 38 -6.37 6.34 -10.35
CA LEU A 38 -4.93 6.15 -10.49
C LEU A 38 -4.56 4.67 -10.67
N ASN A 39 -5.22 3.76 -9.96
CA ASN A 39 -4.94 2.33 -10.13
C ASN A 39 -5.48 1.82 -11.47
N LEU A 40 -6.64 2.32 -11.91
CA LEU A 40 -7.17 2.04 -13.25
C LEU A 40 -6.23 2.54 -14.35
N SER A 41 -5.72 3.78 -14.26
CA SER A 41 -4.78 4.33 -15.24
C SER A 41 -3.42 3.62 -15.25
N GLN A 42 -3.03 3.02 -14.14
CA GLN A 42 -1.86 2.14 -14.04
C GLN A 42 -2.11 0.71 -14.54
N GLY A 43 -3.32 0.39 -15.04
CA GLY A 43 -3.65 -0.95 -15.53
C GLY A 43 -3.81 -2.01 -14.44
N LYS A 44 -3.97 -1.61 -13.17
CA LYS A 44 -4.06 -2.55 -12.03
C LYS A 44 -5.44 -3.18 -11.86
N PHE A 45 -6.42 -2.76 -12.64
CA PHE A 45 -7.80 -3.30 -12.58
C PHE A 45 -7.98 -4.55 -13.47
N GLY A 46 -6.93 -4.96 -14.19
CA GLY A 46 -6.90 -6.19 -14.97
C GLY A 46 -7.21 -5.94 -16.43
N ARG A 47 -8.20 -6.67 -16.97
CA ARG A 47 -8.53 -6.67 -18.41
C ARG A 47 -9.10 -5.34 -18.90
N TYR A 48 -9.86 -4.65 -18.06
CA TYR A 48 -10.63 -3.47 -18.45
C TYR A 48 -9.90 -2.18 -18.05
N GLY A 49 -9.88 -1.20 -18.95
CA GLY A 49 -9.15 0.07 -18.85
C GLY A 49 -10.06 1.29 -18.97
N VAL A 50 -9.48 2.49 -18.97
CA VAL A 50 -10.20 3.78 -18.90
C VAL A 50 -11.21 4.03 -20.03
N ASP A 51 -11.07 3.31 -21.15
CA ASP A 51 -11.91 3.46 -22.34
C ASP A 51 -13.16 2.55 -22.32
N ASP A 52 -13.24 1.59 -21.38
CA ASP A 52 -14.37 0.65 -21.27
C ASP A 52 -15.59 1.24 -20.54
N VAL A 53 -15.53 2.53 -20.17
CA VAL A 53 -16.60 3.23 -19.46
C VAL A 53 -16.90 4.60 -20.05
N ARG A 54 -18.14 5.06 -19.83
CA ARG A 54 -18.55 6.42 -20.15
C ARG A 54 -18.36 7.33 -18.93
N TRP A 55 -17.43 8.26 -19.03
CA TRP A 55 -17.23 9.30 -18.01
C TRP A 55 -18.39 10.31 -18.04
N LEU A 56 -19.00 10.58 -16.89
CA LEU A 56 -20.17 11.44 -16.76
C LEU A 56 -19.83 12.82 -16.20
N ALA A 57 -19.23 12.87 -15.01
CA ALA A 57 -18.89 14.11 -14.32
C ALA A 57 -17.86 13.86 -13.20
N SER A 58 -17.12 14.90 -12.82
CA SER A 58 -16.41 14.98 -11.55
C SER A 58 -17.29 15.69 -10.53
N VAL A 59 -17.40 15.14 -9.32
CA VAL A 59 -18.34 15.64 -8.29
C VAL A 59 -17.62 16.34 -7.13
N GLY A 60 -16.36 15.99 -6.87
CA GLY A 60 -15.62 16.54 -5.73
C GLY A 60 -14.11 16.44 -5.89
N THR A 61 -13.41 17.19 -5.06
CA THR A 61 -11.94 17.15 -4.93
C THR A 61 -11.59 16.96 -3.46
N ASP A 62 -10.78 15.96 -3.19
CA ASP A 62 -10.27 15.66 -1.85
C ASP A 62 -8.83 16.19 -1.74
N TYR A 63 -8.60 17.16 -0.84
CA TYR A 63 -7.26 17.68 -0.58
C TYR A 63 -6.55 16.85 0.50
N GLY A 64 -5.37 16.33 0.18
CA GLY A 64 -4.53 15.63 1.15
C GLY A 64 -3.91 16.58 2.17
N MET A 65 -3.79 16.14 3.42
CA MET A 65 -3.14 16.88 4.51
C MET A 65 -2.01 16.04 5.11
N ILE A 66 -0.88 16.69 5.39
CA ILE A 66 0.22 16.10 6.17
C ILE A 66 0.11 16.63 7.59
N ALA A 67 -0.33 15.78 8.52
CA ALA A 67 -0.40 16.09 9.94
C ALA A 67 0.84 15.57 10.68
N VAL A 68 1.28 16.33 11.68
CA VAL A 68 2.26 15.88 12.68
C VAL A 68 1.63 15.92 14.07
N ARG A 69 2.22 15.19 15.01
CA ARG A 69 1.81 15.21 16.42
C ARG A 69 1.92 16.65 16.96
N ALA A 70 1.04 17.05 17.87
CA ALA A 70 0.98 18.44 18.35
C ALA A 70 2.31 18.96 18.95
N ASP A 71 3.02 18.07 19.65
CA ASP A 71 4.32 18.30 20.26
C ASP A 71 5.51 18.04 19.30
N SER A 72 5.25 17.87 18.00
CA SER A 72 6.30 17.65 17.02
C SER A 72 7.20 18.88 16.90
N PRO A 73 8.54 18.69 16.78
CA PRO A 73 9.48 19.78 16.51
C PRO A 73 9.37 20.31 15.07
N TRP A 74 8.67 19.62 14.16
CA TRP A 74 8.52 20.02 12.76
C TRP A 74 7.31 20.94 12.62
N LYS A 75 7.55 22.24 12.50
CA LYS A 75 6.48 23.24 12.36
C LYS A 75 6.22 23.64 10.91
N THR A 76 7.17 23.38 10.02
CA THR A 76 7.03 23.66 8.59
C THR A 76 7.21 22.39 7.76
N LEU A 77 6.62 22.38 6.55
CA LEU A 77 6.85 21.32 5.58
C LEU A 77 8.35 21.15 5.25
N LYS A 78 9.10 22.26 5.23
CA LYS A 78 10.56 22.25 4.98
C LYS A 78 11.31 21.49 6.06
N ASP A 79 10.96 21.69 7.33
CA ASP A 79 11.58 20.97 8.45
C ASP A 79 11.29 19.47 8.37
N LEU A 80 10.04 19.12 8.03
CA LEU A 80 9.62 17.73 7.84
C LEU A 80 10.39 17.05 6.69
N MET A 81 10.51 17.71 5.55
CA MET A 81 11.26 17.20 4.39
C MET A 81 12.75 17.04 4.70
N THR A 82 13.35 18.00 5.42
CA THR A 82 14.76 17.96 5.82
C THR A 82 15.03 16.81 6.80
N ALA A 83 14.12 16.59 7.75
CA ALA A 83 14.20 15.47 8.68
C ALA A 83 14.07 14.11 7.96
N ASN A 84 13.13 13.98 7.02
CA ASN A 84 12.96 12.77 6.23
C ASN A 84 14.14 12.50 5.29
N GLY A 85 14.71 13.53 4.66
CA GLY A 85 15.90 13.40 3.81
C GLY A 85 17.10 12.85 4.58
N LYS A 86 17.36 13.40 5.77
CA LYS A 86 18.42 12.93 6.68
C LYS A 86 18.19 11.48 7.12
N ARG A 87 16.95 11.10 7.43
CA ARG A 87 16.59 9.73 7.85
C ARG A 87 16.62 8.72 6.69
N SER A 88 16.24 9.13 5.49
CA SER A 88 16.31 8.29 4.27
C SER A 88 17.76 7.97 3.91
N GLN A 89 18.66 8.96 4.00
CA GLN A 89 20.11 8.78 3.83
C GLN A 89 20.69 7.80 4.87
N GLN A 90 20.19 7.83 6.11
CA GLN A 90 20.55 6.87 7.16
C GLN A 90 19.96 5.47 6.95
N ARG A 91 18.89 5.33 6.16
CA ARG A 91 18.33 4.02 5.74
C ARG A 91 19.01 3.47 4.49
N GLY A 92 20.01 4.17 3.93
CA GLY A 92 20.77 3.79 2.71
C GLY A 92 21.55 2.47 2.74
N HIS A 93 21.45 1.64 3.79
CA HIS A 93 22.10 0.33 3.83
C HIS A 93 21.23 -0.84 4.32
N TRP A 94 19.90 -0.71 4.33
CA TRP A 94 19.01 -1.87 4.49
C TRP A 94 18.79 -2.55 3.14
N ARG A 95 19.71 -3.44 2.76
CA ARG A 95 19.54 -4.32 1.60
C ARG A 95 18.56 -5.43 1.99
N TRP A 96 17.27 -5.21 1.79
CA TRP A 96 16.29 -6.29 1.79
C TRP A 96 16.59 -7.19 0.60
N ARG A 97 17.22 -8.33 0.84
CA ARG A 97 17.33 -9.40 -0.15
C ARG A 97 16.23 -10.40 0.19
N LEU A 98 15.17 -10.41 -0.63
CA LEU A 98 14.23 -11.53 -0.64
C LEU A 98 15.05 -12.76 -1.02
N TYR A 99 15.25 -13.68 -0.08
CA TYR A 99 15.79 -14.99 -0.39
C TYR A 99 14.60 -15.90 -0.67
N TRP A 100 14.44 -16.28 -1.94
CA TRP A 100 13.61 -17.41 -2.32
C TRP A 100 14.47 -18.67 -2.20
N GLN A 101 14.20 -19.52 -1.20
CA GLN A 101 14.76 -20.88 -1.13
C GLN A 101 13.72 -21.84 -1.71
N PRO A 102 14.05 -22.66 -2.73
CA PRO A 102 13.09 -23.65 -3.24
C PRO A 102 12.84 -24.73 -2.17
N GLY A 103 11.60 -24.91 -1.74
CA GLY A 103 11.17 -26.04 -0.88
C GLY A 103 10.68 -25.70 0.53
N LEU A 104 10.49 -24.43 0.88
CA LEU A 104 9.82 -24.03 2.13
C LEU A 104 8.67 -23.08 1.80
N ASP A 105 7.44 -23.46 2.18
CA ASP A 105 6.19 -22.75 1.84
C ASP A 105 5.95 -21.47 2.67
N GLU A 106 7.02 -20.82 3.18
CA GLU A 106 6.91 -19.58 3.95
C GLU A 106 7.89 -18.49 3.48
N VAL A 107 7.36 -17.28 3.27
CA VAL A 107 8.12 -16.07 2.92
C VAL A 107 8.61 -15.39 4.21
N GLY A 108 9.88 -15.62 4.57
CA GLY A 108 10.50 -14.98 5.73
C GLY A 108 11.16 -13.63 5.40
N ILE A 109 10.88 -12.59 6.20
CA ILE A 109 11.60 -11.30 6.17
C ILE A 109 12.74 -11.33 7.21
N ALA A 110 13.98 -11.53 6.78
CA ALA A 110 15.15 -11.44 7.64
C ALA A 110 15.93 -10.13 7.41
N GLY A 111 15.96 -9.26 8.43
CA GLY A 111 16.74 -8.03 8.42
C GLY A 111 18.17 -8.25 8.92
N ALA A 112 19.16 -8.29 8.03
CA ALA A 112 20.57 -8.37 8.41
C ALA A 112 21.20 -6.96 8.50
N LYS A 113 21.59 -6.54 9.71
CA LYS A 113 22.40 -5.34 9.93
C LYS A 113 23.84 -5.64 9.52
N ARG A 114 24.36 -4.98 8.48
CA ARG A 114 25.78 -5.06 8.12
C ARG A 114 26.60 -4.47 9.26
N ARG A 115 27.09 -5.32 10.16
CA ARG A 115 28.09 -4.95 11.18
C ARG A 115 29.45 -5.21 10.54
N THR A 116 30.16 -4.14 10.18
CA THR A 116 31.59 -4.20 9.90
C THR A 116 32.32 -4.60 11.18
N SER A 117 32.64 -5.89 11.33
CA SER A 117 33.71 -6.44 12.18
C SER A 117 33.44 -7.94 12.43
N THR A 118 34.39 -8.74 11.95
CA THR A 118 34.75 -10.12 12.31
C THR A 118 34.15 -10.70 13.61
N ARG A 119 33.08 -11.51 13.48
CA ARG A 119 32.87 -12.84 14.10
C ARG A 119 31.40 -13.24 13.99
N THR A 120 31.14 -14.31 13.25
CA THR A 120 29.87 -15.03 13.29
C THR A 120 29.64 -15.59 14.70
N ARG A 121 28.62 -15.10 15.40
CA ARG A 121 27.95 -15.88 16.44
C ARG A 121 26.49 -16.00 16.02
N CYS A 122 26.11 -17.21 15.60
CA CYS A 122 24.71 -17.62 15.64
C CYS A 122 24.26 -17.56 17.09
N ALA A 123 23.31 -16.67 17.40
CA ALA A 123 22.56 -16.74 18.64
C ALA A 123 21.23 -17.41 18.31
N THR A 124 21.17 -18.72 18.51
CA THR A 124 19.91 -19.46 18.63
C THR A 124 19.31 -19.06 19.96
N LEU A 125 18.24 -18.26 19.96
CA LEU A 125 17.43 -18.04 21.16
C LEU A 125 16.50 -19.25 21.32
N PRO A 126 16.60 -20.06 22.39
CA PRO A 126 15.55 -21.02 22.70
C PRO A 126 14.34 -20.28 23.29
N LEU A 127 13.17 -20.44 22.66
CA LEU A 127 11.89 -20.22 23.32
C LEU A 127 11.83 -21.14 24.55
N ARG A 128 11.80 -20.57 25.76
CA ARG A 128 11.38 -21.30 26.96
C ARG A 128 9.95 -20.89 27.28
N ALA A 129 9.06 -21.84 27.06
CA ALA A 129 7.65 -21.78 27.38
C ALA A 129 7.41 -21.57 28.88
N ALA A 130 6.36 -20.82 29.18
CA ALA A 130 5.73 -20.79 30.49
C ALA A 130 5.08 -22.15 30.79
N ALA A 131 5.39 -22.73 31.96
CA ALA A 131 4.56 -23.75 32.62
C ALA A 131 4.94 -23.87 34.11
N SER A 132 3.96 -23.57 34.97
CA SER A 132 3.70 -24.08 36.33
C SER A 132 4.86 -24.28 37.33
N ARG A 133 4.87 -23.46 38.39
CA ARG A 133 4.42 -23.80 39.77
C ARG A 133 4.28 -22.54 40.58
#